data_AF-A0A0H3WRF8-F1
#
_entry.id   AF-A0A0H3WRF8-F1
#
_cell.length_a   1.000
_cell.length_b   1.000
_cell.length_c   1.000
_cell.angle_alpha   90.00
_cell.angle_beta   90.00
_cell.angle_gamma   90.00
#
_symmetry.space_group_name_H-M   'P 1'
#
loop_
_entity.id
_entity.type
_entity.pdbx_description
1 polymer ?
#
loop_
_entity_poly.entity_id
_entity_poly.type
_entity_poly.pdbx_seq_one_letter_code
_entity_poly.pdbx_strand_id
1 'polypeptide(L)'
;MTTIAGANASLHSPSFHSPLRGGLIREVSIGGVIEKLDFHGTLAAYAMLMMEMNNGEAQNMIQEMQSRQKEGQEARDAANQIESLINEIGSDTSKKVALGDGIRGFFDKHNIEITVSQDGTKKTLMEWEGRTRRVGESGYTTRTTEDYSAANLRSLKAAAEGFVEKASDSRTVDQIRINKKLQEYNGASTLVNTIYSSQGSQLNQINGSMRT
;
A
#
# COMPACT_ATOMS: atom_id res chain seq x y z
N MET A 1 -2.21 15.38 -20.38
CA MET A 1 -3.41 14.72 -19.84
C MET A 1 -3.59 13.42 -20.60
N THR A 2 -3.37 12.28 -19.95
CA THR A 2 -3.58 10.97 -20.55
C THR A 2 -4.64 10.28 -19.72
N THR A 3 -5.83 10.15 -20.29
CA THR A 3 -6.98 9.47 -19.71
C THR A 3 -6.67 7.97 -19.63
N ILE A 4 -6.53 7.45 -18.41
CA ILE A 4 -6.49 6.00 -18.17
C ILE A 4 -7.96 5.55 -18.15
N ALA A 5 -8.36 4.88 -19.24
CA ALA A 5 -9.64 4.22 -19.36
C ALA A 5 -9.82 3.19 -18.24
N GLY A 6 -10.97 3.22 -17.59
CA GLY A 6 -11.33 2.31 -16.51
C GLY A 6 -11.31 0.85 -16.97
N ALA A 7 -10.41 0.06 -16.37
CA ALA A 7 -10.53 -1.38 -16.38
C ALA A 7 -11.60 -1.77 -15.36
N ASN A 8 -12.85 -1.86 -15.84
CA ASN A 8 -13.96 -2.43 -15.12
C ASN A 8 -13.75 -3.95 -14.99
N ALA A 9 -12.87 -4.36 -14.06
CA ALA A 9 -12.64 -5.76 -13.74
C ALA A 9 -13.74 -6.24 -12.79
N SER A 10 -14.92 -6.49 -13.35
CA SER A 10 -15.95 -7.31 -12.71
C SER A 10 -15.46 -8.77 -12.66
N LEU A 11 -14.53 -9.04 -11.74
CA LEU A 11 -13.99 -10.37 -11.51
C LEU A 11 -14.99 -11.19 -10.69
N HIS A 12 -15.77 -11.98 -11.43
CA HIS A 12 -16.55 -13.09 -10.90
C HIS A 12 -15.69 -13.90 -9.92
N SER A 13 -16.19 -14.11 -8.70
CA SER A 13 -15.65 -15.10 -7.78
C SER A 13 -15.79 -16.48 -8.44
N PRO A 14 -14.71 -17.21 -8.77
CA PRO A 14 -14.86 -18.57 -9.26
C PRO A 14 -15.31 -19.45 -8.09
N SER A 15 -16.50 -20.00 -8.19
CA SER A 15 -17.00 -21.06 -7.31
C SER A 15 -16.12 -22.32 -7.48
N PHE A 16 -15.38 -22.66 -6.42
CA PHE A 16 -14.39 -23.73 -6.40
C PHE A 16 -15.04 -25.12 -6.48
N HIS A 17 -14.82 -25.81 -7.59
CA HIS A 17 -15.00 -27.26 -7.65
C HIS A 17 -13.74 -27.92 -7.07
N SER A 18 -13.96 -28.85 -6.12
CA SER A 18 -12.94 -29.71 -5.51
C SER A 18 -11.99 -30.29 -6.58
N PRO A 19 -10.67 -30.43 -6.31
CA PRO A 19 -9.75 -30.99 -7.28
C PRO A 19 -10.21 -32.42 -7.60
N LEU A 20 -10.56 -32.63 -8.87
CA LEU A 20 -11.00 -33.92 -9.39
C LEU A 20 -9.93 -34.98 -9.07
N ARG A 21 -10.27 -35.94 -8.21
CA ARG A 21 -9.49 -37.16 -7.97
C ARG A 21 -9.23 -37.86 -9.30
N GLY A 22 -8.01 -37.75 -9.83
CA GLY A 22 -7.67 -38.41 -11.09
C GLY A 22 -6.25 -38.15 -11.61
N GLY A 23 -5.30 -37.76 -10.76
CA GLY A 23 -3.90 -37.57 -11.14
C GLY A 23 -3.09 -38.88 -11.12
N LEU A 24 -1.80 -38.81 -11.50
CA LEU A 24 -0.82 -39.90 -11.31
C LEU A 24 -0.77 -40.31 -9.82
N ILE A 25 -1.51 -41.36 -9.47
CA ILE A 25 -1.44 -42.00 -8.15
C ILE A 25 -0.31 -43.02 -8.22
N ARG A 26 0.80 -42.76 -7.53
CA ARG A 26 1.82 -43.78 -7.26
C ARG A 26 1.56 -44.35 -5.87
N GLU A 27 1.55 -45.68 -5.81
CA GLU A 27 1.64 -46.41 -4.55
C GLU A 27 3.08 -46.31 -4.05
N VAL A 28 3.28 -45.63 -2.92
CA VAL A 28 4.59 -45.51 -2.28
C VAL A 28 4.52 -46.28 -0.96
N SER A 29 5.44 -47.22 -0.75
CA SER A 29 5.56 -47.93 0.52
C SER A 29 6.46 -47.14 1.45
N ILE A 30 5.86 -46.52 2.47
CA ILE A 30 6.59 -45.87 3.57
C ILE A 30 6.34 -46.72 4.82
N GLY A 31 7.37 -47.41 5.29
CA GLY A 31 7.26 -48.24 6.51
C GLY A 31 6.28 -49.43 6.41
N GLY A 32 5.98 -49.93 5.20
CA GLY A 32 5.07 -51.07 4.99
C GLY A 32 3.60 -50.69 4.78
N VAL A 33 3.25 -49.40 4.80
CA VAL A 33 1.92 -48.89 4.44
C VAL A 33 1.95 -48.35 3.01
N ILE A 34 1.03 -48.83 2.17
CA ILE A 34 0.85 -48.34 0.80
C ILE A 34 -0.01 -47.07 0.85
N GLU A 35 0.59 -45.91 0.59
CA GLU A 35 -0.14 -44.65 0.45
C GLU A 35 -0.33 -44.27 -1.02
N LYS A 36 -1.56 -43.83 -1.35
CA LYS A 36 -1.92 -43.31 -2.67
C LYS A 36 -1.59 -41.82 -2.71
N LEU A 37 -0.45 -41.47 -3.30
CA LEU A 37 -0.03 -40.07 -3.41
C LEU A 37 -0.52 -39.48 -4.74
N ASP A 38 -1.46 -38.52 -4.68
CA ASP A 38 -1.86 -37.72 -5.83
C ASP A 38 -0.88 -36.55 -6.00
N PHE A 39 0.17 -36.80 -6.79
CA PHE A 39 1.20 -35.80 -7.05
C PHE A 39 0.65 -34.56 -7.75
N HIS A 40 -0.29 -34.72 -8.68
CA HIS A 40 -0.87 -33.59 -9.42
C HIS A 40 -1.78 -32.76 -8.52
N GLY A 41 -2.62 -33.42 -7.71
CA GLY A 41 -3.45 -32.74 -6.70
C GLY A 41 -2.63 -31.97 -5.66
N THR A 42 -1.52 -32.55 -5.19
CA THR A 42 -0.63 -31.91 -4.19
C THR A 42 0.11 -30.71 -4.78
N LEU A 43 0.64 -30.84 -6.00
CA LEU A 43 1.31 -29.74 -6.71
C LEU A 43 0.33 -28.60 -7.07
N ALA A 44 -0.90 -28.95 -7.49
CA ALA A 44 -1.95 -27.96 -7.76
C ALA A 44 -2.37 -27.22 -6.48
N ALA A 45 -2.56 -27.93 -5.37
CA ALA A 45 -2.87 -27.32 -4.08
C ALA A 45 -1.76 -26.37 -3.59
N TYR A 46 -0.50 -26.76 -3.73
CA TYR A 46 0.64 -25.90 -3.40
C TYR A 46 0.69 -24.64 -4.26
N ALA A 47 0.49 -24.78 -5.58
CA ALA A 47 0.49 -23.64 -6.48
C ALA A 47 -0.71 -22.71 -6.25
N MET A 48 -1.89 -23.24 -5.92
CA MET A 48 -3.06 -22.46 -5.50
C MET A 48 -2.80 -21.69 -4.21
N LEU A 49 -2.15 -22.31 -3.21
CA LEU A 49 -1.76 -21.63 -1.97
C LEU A 49 -0.80 -20.47 -2.26
N MET A 50 0.20 -20.67 -3.13
CA MET A 50 1.10 -19.59 -3.54
C MET A 50 0.36 -18.47 -4.28
N MET A 51 -0.63 -18.78 -5.09
CA MET A 51 -1.47 -17.78 -5.77
C MET A 51 -2.30 -16.96 -4.76
N GLU A 52 -2.92 -17.62 -3.79
CA GLU A 52 -3.73 -16.96 -2.76
C GLU A 52 -2.89 -16.04 -1.86
N MET A 53 -1.76 -16.54 -1.35
CA MET A 53 -0.84 -15.76 -0.52
C MET A 53 -0.27 -14.56 -1.28
N ASN A 54 0.22 -14.76 -2.51
CA ASN A 54 0.80 -13.67 -3.29
C ASN A 54 -0.24 -12.62 -3.70
N ASN A 55 -1.49 -13.01 -3.94
CA ASN A 55 -2.58 -12.07 -4.23
C ASN A 55 -2.95 -11.26 -2.99
N GLY A 56 -3.12 -11.91 -1.83
CA GLY A 56 -3.42 -11.21 -0.57
C GLY A 56 -2.33 -10.21 -0.17
N GLU A 57 -1.06 -10.63 -0.25
CA GLU A 57 0.08 -9.76 0.02
C GLU A 57 0.18 -8.60 -0.98
N ALA A 58 -0.03 -8.84 -2.28
CA ALA A 58 -0.01 -7.79 -3.29
C ALA A 58 -1.13 -6.76 -3.06
N GLN A 59 -2.33 -7.20 -2.68
CA GLN A 59 -3.44 -6.29 -2.36
C GLN A 59 -3.14 -5.41 -1.16
N ASN A 60 -2.63 -5.99 -0.07
CA ASN A 60 -2.22 -5.24 1.12
C ASN A 60 -1.15 -4.20 0.76
N MET A 61 -0.14 -4.58 -0.02
CA MET A 61 0.91 -3.67 -0.45
C MET A 61 0.39 -2.54 -1.36
N ILE A 62 -0.61 -2.81 -2.22
CA ILE A 62 -1.25 -1.78 -3.04
C ILE A 62 -2.00 -0.78 -2.15
N GLN A 63 -2.73 -1.25 -1.15
CA GLN A 63 -3.46 -0.38 -0.21
C GLN A 63 -2.49 0.49 0.61
N GLU A 64 -1.41 -0.11 1.13
CA GLU A 64 -0.36 0.64 1.83
C GLU A 64 0.28 1.69 0.93
N MET A 65 0.60 1.34 -0.32
CA MET A 65 1.16 2.27 -1.30
C MET A 65 0.18 3.41 -1.60
N GLN A 66 -1.12 3.13 -1.76
CA GLN A 66 -2.15 4.16 -1.97
C GLN A 66 -2.29 5.07 -0.74
N SER A 67 -2.23 4.52 0.48
CA SER A 67 -2.22 5.32 1.71
C SER A 67 -1.04 6.27 1.72
N ARG A 68 0.18 5.76 1.53
CA ARG A 68 1.41 6.58 1.51
C ARG A 68 1.38 7.65 0.40
N GLN A 69 0.82 7.33 -0.76
CA GLN A 69 0.64 8.32 -1.83
C GLN A 69 -0.29 9.45 -1.41
N LYS A 70 -1.41 9.11 -0.76
CA LYS A 70 -2.35 10.10 -0.23
C LYS A 70 -1.68 10.97 0.84
N GLU A 71 -0.94 10.35 1.76
CA GLU A 71 -0.20 11.06 2.81
C GLU A 71 0.88 12.00 2.21
N GLY A 72 1.60 11.55 1.19
CA GLY A 72 2.57 12.39 0.47
C GLY A 72 1.91 13.55 -0.29
N GLN A 73 0.69 13.36 -0.80
CA GLN A 73 -0.09 14.45 -1.42
C GLN A 73 -0.53 15.48 -0.38
N GLU A 74 -1.08 15.03 0.75
CA GLU A 74 -1.48 15.90 1.87
C GLU A 74 -0.30 16.73 2.39
N ALA A 75 0.89 16.11 2.51
CA ALA A 75 2.11 16.80 2.92
C ALA A 75 2.57 17.87 1.91
N ARG A 76 2.47 17.60 0.60
CA ARG A 76 2.75 18.59 -0.45
C ARG A 76 1.76 19.74 -0.43
N ASP A 77 0.47 19.44 -0.25
CA ASP A 77 -0.56 20.47 -0.19
C ASP A 77 -0.36 21.37 1.03
N ALA A 78 0.00 20.81 2.20
CA ALA A 78 0.38 21.58 3.38
C ALA A 78 1.61 22.45 3.13
N ALA A 79 2.67 21.91 2.50
CA ALA A 79 3.87 22.67 2.15
C ALA A 79 3.57 23.84 1.20
N ASN A 80 2.71 23.63 0.19
CA ASN A 80 2.29 24.67 -0.76
C ASN A 80 1.42 25.76 -0.10
N GLN A 81 0.56 25.39 0.85
CA GLN A 81 -0.19 26.36 1.65
C GLN A 81 0.75 27.21 2.51
N ILE A 82 1.75 26.59 3.15
CA ILE A 82 2.77 27.31 3.92
C ILE A 82 3.60 28.23 3.01
N GLU A 83 3.96 27.79 1.82
CA GLU A 83 4.70 28.62 0.85
C GLU A 83 3.91 29.86 0.44
N SER A 84 2.60 29.71 0.21
CA SER A 84 1.72 30.84 -0.07
C SER A 84 1.73 31.86 1.08
N LEU A 85 1.69 31.38 2.33
CA LEU A 85 1.79 32.24 3.51
C LEU A 85 3.15 32.94 3.64
N ILE A 86 4.25 32.26 3.31
CA ILE A 86 5.59 32.86 3.27
C ILE A 86 5.64 33.99 2.23
N ASN A 87 5.09 33.75 1.05
CA ASN A 87 5.03 34.74 -0.03
C ASN A 87 4.15 35.94 0.33
N GLU A 88 3.07 35.72 1.10
CA GLU A 88 2.22 36.80 1.61
C GLU A 88 2.93 37.69 2.64
N ILE A 89 3.87 37.14 3.41
CA ILE A 89 4.75 37.92 4.28
C ILE A 89 5.78 38.69 3.46
N GLY A 90 6.33 38.07 2.41
CA GLY A 90 7.30 38.69 1.52
C GLY A 90 8.59 39.07 2.24
N SER A 91 9.03 40.32 2.08
CA SER A 91 10.22 40.88 2.74
C SER A 91 9.93 41.54 4.09
N ASP A 92 8.66 41.65 4.50
CA ASP A 92 8.30 42.25 5.78
C ASP A 92 8.49 41.24 6.92
N THR A 93 9.68 41.26 7.50
CA THR A 93 10.04 40.38 8.63
C THR A 93 9.23 40.63 9.92
N SER A 94 8.50 41.74 10.00
CA SER A 94 7.64 42.06 11.15
C SER A 94 6.22 41.52 11.01
N LYS A 95 5.78 41.23 9.77
CA LYS A 95 4.46 40.67 9.49
C LYS A 95 4.36 39.24 10.04
N LYS A 96 3.23 38.96 10.67
CA LYS A 96 2.83 37.63 11.12
C LYS A 96 1.53 37.25 10.44
N VAL A 97 1.31 35.95 10.31
CA VAL A 97 0.09 35.40 9.70
C VAL A 97 -0.48 34.28 10.56
N ALA A 98 -1.77 34.03 10.40
CA ALA A 98 -2.43 32.88 11.01
C ALA A 98 -2.26 31.65 10.10
N LEU A 99 -2.08 30.47 10.69
CA LEU A 99 -2.18 29.23 9.93
C LEU A 99 -3.65 28.93 9.60
N GLY A 100 -3.88 28.25 8.49
CA GLY A 100 -5.16 27.66 8.15
C GLY A 100 -5.33 26.27 8.77
N ASP A 101 -6.58 25.80 8.86
CA ASP A 101 -6.91 24.48 9.39
C ASP A 101 -6.40 23.33 8.51
N GLY A 102 -6.14 23.58 7.21
CA GLY A 102 -5.51 22.59 6.33
C GLY A 102 -4.11 22.19 6.81
N ILE A 103 -3.28 23.19 7.10
CA ILE A 103 -1.93 23.00 7.66
C ILE A 103 -2.05 22.32 9.04
N ARG A 104 -2.89 22.84 9.94
CA ARG A 104 -3.06 22.25 11.28
C ARG A 104 -3.53 20.81 11.23
N GLY A 105 -4.49 20.50 10.37
CA GLY A 105 -5.03 19.16 10.20
C GLY A 105 -3.96 18.17 9.75
N PHE A 106 -3.09 18.57 8.83
CA PHE A 106 -1.95 17.73 8.43
C PHE A 106 -1.00 17.43 9.60
N PHE A 107 -0.55 18.47 10.32
CA PHE A 107 0.38 18.31 11.44
C PHE A 107 -0.22 17.51 12.62
N ASP A 108 -1.50 17.74 12.93
CA ASP A 108 -2.21 17.04 13.99
C ASP A 108 -2.46 15.55 13.65
N LYS A 109 -2.80 15.26 12.38
CA LYS A 109 -3.06 13.90 11.90
C LYS A 109 -1.81 13.03 11.97
N HIS A 110 -0.67 13.58 11.55
CA HIS A 110 0.59 12.87 11.49
C HIS A 110 1.45 13.02 12.76
N ASN A 111 0.97 13.76 13.76
CA ASN A 111 1.65 14.03 15.02
C ASN A 111 3.10 14.48 14.81
N ILE A 112 3.32 15.38 13.84
CA ILE A 112 4.66 15.76 13.40
C ILE A 112 5.27 16.68 14.44
N GLU A 113 6.43 16.27 14.95
CA GLU A 113 7.25 17.07 15.84
C GLU A 113 8.12 18.05 15.07
N ILE A 114 8.14 19.29 15.52
CA ILE A 114 8.78 20.40 14.83
C ILE A 114 9.61 21.21 15.83
N THR A 115 10.77 21.67 15.38
CA THR A 115 11.58 22.62 16.13
C THR A 115 11.32 24.01 15.56
N VAL A 116 10.43 24.75 16.21
CA VAL A 116 10.09 26.12 15.82
C VAL A 116 10.84 27.15 16.69
N SER A 117 11.19 26.78 17.92
CA SER A 117 11.91 27.64 18.87
C SER A 117 13.43 27.47 18.78
N GLN A 118 14.17 28.54 19.06
CA GLN A 118 15.64 28.56 19.09
C GLN A 118 16.24 27.71 20.22
N ASP A 119 15.43 27.25 21.17
CA ASP A 119 15.85 26.36 22.27
C ASP A 119 16.08 24.91 21.80
N GLY A 120 15.79 24.58 20.54
CA GLY A 120 15.98 23.24 19.98
C GLY A 120 14.92 22.22 20.41
N THR A 121 13.92 22.61 21.21
CA THR A 121 12.90 21.69 21.71
C THR A 121 11.95 21.29 20.57
N LYS A 122 11.76 19.99 20.39
CA LYS A 122 10.75 19.45 19.48
C LYS A 122 9.39 19.44 20.16
N LYS A 123 8.40 20.01 19.50
CA LYS A 123 6.99 19.99 19.94
C LYS A 123 6.09 19.77 18.73
N THR A 124 4.94 19.17 18.95
CA THR A 124 3.88 19.13 17.94
C THR A 124 3.31 20.53 17.70
N LEU A 125 2.69 20.75 16.54
CA LEU A 125 2.04 22.03 16.25
C LEU A 125 0.94 22.36 17.29
N MET A 126 0.22 21.34 17.75
CA MET A 126 -0.81 21.47 18.79
C MET A 126 -0.22 21.98 20.11
N GLU A 127 0.89 21.40 20.57
CA GLU A 127 1.59 21.83 21.78
C GLU A 127 2.17 23.23 21.65
N TRP A 128 2.71 23.56 20.46
CA TRP A 128 3.25 24.88 20.18
C TRP A 128 2.15 25.96 20.22
N GLU A 129 0.97 25.65 19.68
CA GLU A 129 -0.19 26.53 19.75
C GLU A 129 -0.93 26.44 21.09
N GLY A 130 -0.49 25.61 22.05
CA GLY A 130 -1.19 25.39 23.32
C GLY A 130 -2.62 24.89 23.15
N ARG A 131 -2.92 24.22 22.03
CA ARG A 131 -4.25 23.69 21.73
C ARG A 131 -4.50 22.43 22.55
N THR A 132 -5.74 22.29 23.04
CA THR A 132 -6.19 21.11 23.80
C THR A 132 -6.89 20.07 22.93
N ARG A 133 -7.23 20.44 21.69
CA ARG A 133 -7.98 19.62 20.73
C ARG A 133 -7.35 19.69 19.35
N ARG A 134 -7.37 18.56 18.64
CA ARG A 134 -6.91 18.45 17.25
C ARG A 134 -7.99 18.91 16.29
N VAL A 135 -7.58 19.30 15.08
CA VAL A 135 -8.53 19.58 13.99
C VAL A 135 -9.41 18.34 13.75
N GLY A 136 -10.74 18.54 13.75
CA GLY A 136 -11.72 17.47 13.55
C GLY A 136 -12.21 16.80 14.84
N GLU A 137 -11.65 17.13 16.00
CA GLU A 137 -12.19 16.67 17.29
C GLU A 137 -13.39 17.49 17.74
N SER A 138 -14.30 16.87 18.49
CA SER A 138 -15.43 17.55 19.10
C SER A 138 -14.95 18.66 20.04
N GLY A 139 -15.47 19.88 19.84
CA GLY A 139 -15.06 21.07 20.58
C GLY A 139 -13.78 21.74 20.06
N TYR A 140 -13.26 21.33 18.89
CA TYR A 140 -12.22 22.10 18.19
C TYR A 140 -12.74 23.48 17.78
N THR A 141 -11.93 24.51 18.03
CA THR A 141 -12.16 25.87 17.55
C THR A 141 -10.95 26.33 16.75
N THR A 142 -11.20 26.79 15.52
CA THR A 142 -10.17 27.35 14.64
C THR A 142 -9.45 28.51 15.30
N ARG A 143 -8.12 28.43 15.38
CA ARG A 143 -7.28 29.52 15.88
C ARG A 143 -7.02 30.52 14.74
N THR A 144 -7.43 31.77 14.92
CA THR A 144 -7.25 32.85 13.95
C THR A 144 -6.10 33.80 14.30
N THR A 145 -5.34 33.51 15.36
CA THR A 145 -4.25 34.37 15.83
C THR A 145 -3.07 34.38 14.86
N GLU A 146 -2.60 35.57 14.51
CA GLU A 146 -1.46 35.79 13.63
C GLU A 146 -0.13 35.76 14.40
N ASP A 147 0.35 34.56 14.67
CA ASP A 147 1.56 34.35 15.50
C ASP A 147 2.79 33.91 14.69
N TYR A 148 2.60 33.56 13.41
CA TYR A 148 3.64 32.90 12.62
C TYR A 148 4.43 33.88 11.77
N SER A 149 5.73 33.98 12.07
CA SER A 149 6.69 34.69 11.25
C SER A 149 7.15 33.83 10.07
N ALA A 150 7.80 34.45 9.08
CA ALA A 150 8.40 33.72 7.96
C ALA A 150 9.43 32.66 8.39
N ALA A 151 10.14 32.87 9.51
CA ALA A 151 11.04 31.86 10.06
C ALA A 151 10.29 30.62 10.56
N ASN A 152 9.22 30.82 11.32
CA ASN A 152 8.38 29.72 11.81
C ASN A 152 7.79 28.93 10.63
N LEU A 153 7.26 29.62 9.63
CA LEU A 153 6.70 29.01 8.44
C LEU A 153 7.73 28.20 7.65
N ARG A 154 8.98 28.66 7.52
CA ARG A 154 10.05 27.89 6.87
C ARG A 154 10.36 26.59 7.62
N SER A 155 10.37 26.61 8.95
CA SER A 155 10.53 25.39 9.76
C SER A 155 9.36 24.41 9.57
N LEU A 156 8.12 24.92 9.52
CA LEU A 156 6.94 24.10 9.23
C LEU A 156 7.02 23.50 7.82
N LYS A 157 7.40 24.31 6.81
CA LYS A 157 7.55 23.85 5.43
C LYS A 157 8.59 22.73 5.34
N ALA A 158 9.76 22.93 5.93
CA ALA A 158 10.82 21.92 5.92
C ALA A 158 10.37 20.60 6.58
N ALA A 159 9.58 20.67 7.65
CA ALA A 159 9.03 19.47 8.28
C ALA A 159 7.99 18.75 7.41
N ALA A 160 7.13 19.50 6.71
CA ALA A 160 6.18 18.94 5.75
C ALA A 160 6.90 18.30 4.54
N GLU A 161 7.91 18.97 3.98
CA GLU A 161 8.72 18.45 2.87
C GLU A 161 9.54 17.22 3.26
N GLY A 162 10.13 17.19 4.46
CA GLY A 162 10.81 16.00 4.99
C GLY A 162 9.87 14.81 5.20
N PHE A 163 8.57 15.04 5.38
CA PHE A 163 7.57 13.98 5.37
C PHE A 163 7.29 13.47 3.94
N VAL A 164 7.25 14.36 2.94
CA VAL A 164 7.09 14.00 1.52
C VAL A 164 8.22 13.09 1.04
N GLU A 165 9.47 13.37 1.40
CA GLU A 165 10.62 12.55 0.99
C GLU A 165 10.50 11.11 1.48
N LYS A 166 10.13 10.92 2.76
CA LYS A 166 9.89 9.58 3.33
C LYS A 166 8.77 8.82 2.62
N ALA A 167 7.69 9.51 2.24
CA ALA A 167 6.59 8.90 1.51
C ALA A 167 6.96 8.59 0.04
N SER A 168 7.82 9.40 -0.58
CA SER A 168 8.25 9.24 -1.97
C SER A 168 9.25 8.11 -2.17
N ASP A 169 10.24 7.97 -1.27
CA ASP A 169 11.29 6.95 -1.37
C ASP A 169 10.73 5.52 -1.35
N SER A 170 9.57 5.31 -0.70
CA SER A 170 8.96 3.99 -0.66
C SER A 170 8.28 3.60 -1.98
N ARG A 171 7.82 4.55 -2.79
CA ARG A 171 6.95 4.27 -3.96
C ARG A 171 7.61 3.36 -5.00
N THR A 172 8.87 3.63 -5.35
CA THR A 172 9.59 2.83 -6.36
C THR A 172 9.85 1.41 -5.84
N VAL A 173 10.22 1.30 -4.57
CA VAL A 173 10.47 0.01 -3.90
C VAL A 173 9.17 -0.80 -3.81
N ASP A 174 8.07 -0.16 -3.43
CA ASP A 174 6.74 -0.77 -3.32
C ASP A 174 6.27 -1.26 -4.71
N GLN A 175 6.41 -0.46 -5.76
CA GLN A 175 6.06 -0.85 -7.14
C GLN A 175 6.87 -2.06 -7.63
N ILE A 176 8.18 -2.11 -7.35
CA ILE A 176 9.04 -3.25 -7.71
C ILE A 176 8.56 -4.50 -6.97
N ARG A 177 8.25 -4.39 -5.68
CA ARG A 177 7.82 -5.52 -4.86
C ARG A 177 6.45 -6.04 -5.29
N ILE A 178 5.50 -5.16 -5.63
CA ILE A 178 4.19 -5.53 -6.21
C ILE A 178 4.39 -6.28 -7.52
N ASN A 179 5.21 -5.75 -8.42
CA ASN A 179 5.47 -6.39 -9.71
C ASN A 179 6.08 -7.79 -9.56
N LYS A 180 7.00 -7.97 -8.59
CA LYS A 180 7.57 -9.28 -8.27
C LYS A 180 6.50 -10.26 -7.78
N LYS A 181 5.60 -9.84 -6.89
CA LYS A 181 4.51 -10.68 -6.38
C LYS A 181 3.53 -11.09 -7.48
N LEU A 182 3.21 -10.18 -8.40
CA LEU A 182 2.38 -10.50 -9.57
C LEU A 182 3.07 -11.46 -10.54
N GLN A 183 4.40 -11.35 -10.72
CA GLN A 183 5.17 -12.33 -11.49
C GLN A 183 5.16 -13.71 -10.83
N GLU A 184 5.33 -13.80 -9.51
CA GLU A 184 5.24 -15.05 -8.74
C GLU A 184 3.84 -15.68 -8.87
N TYR A 185 2.78 -14.88 -8.78
CA TYR A 185 1.40 -15.32 -9.04
C TYR A 185 1.22 -15.88 -10.46
N ASN A 186 1.70 -15.18 -11.48
CA ASN A 186 1.60 -15.63 -12.87
C ASN A 186 2.40 -16.91 -13.13
N GLY A 187 3.55 -17.06 -12.47
CA GLY A 187 4.33 -18.30 -12.50
C GLY A 187 3.57 -19.47 -11.88
N ALA A 188 2.97 -19.28 -10.71
CA ALA A 188 2.14 -20.29 -10.05
C ALA A 188 0.88 -20.65 -10.88
N SER A 189 0.22 -19.66 -11.48
CA SER A 189 -0.92 -19.87 -12.39
C SER A 189 -0.54 -20.70 -13.62
N THR A 190 0.62 -20.40 -14.22
CA THR A 190 1.16 -21.19 -15.34
C THR A 190 1.41 -22.64 -14.92
N LEU A 191 2.02 -22.86 -13.75
CA LEU A 191 2.24 -24.20 -13.21
C LEU A 191 0.92 -24.96 -13.02
N VAL A 192 -0.10 -24.34 -12.45
CA VAL A 192 -1.45 -24.94 -12.30
C VAL A 192 -2.02 -25.35 -13.65
N ASN A 193 -1.97 -24.47 -14.65
CA ASN A 193 -2.47 -24.75 -15.98
C ASN A 193 -1.68 -25.87 -16.67
N THR A 194 -0.36 -25.93 -16.49
CA THR A 194 0.47 -27.03 -16.98
C THR A 194 0.12 -28.36 -16.31
N ILE A 195 -0.10 -28.38 -15.00
CA ILE A 195 -0.48 -29.59 -14.24
C ILE A 195 -1.85 -30.11 -14.68
N TYR A 196 -2.84 -29.23 -14.87
CA TYR A 196 -4.16 -29.62 -15.37
C TYR A 196 -4.09 -30.14 -16.82
N SER A 197 -3.31 -29.48 -17.67
CA SER A 197 -3.10 -29.91 -19.05
C SER A 197 -2.39 -31.27 -19.13
N SER A 198 -1.34 -31.48 -18.32
CA SER A 198 -0.63 -32.77 -18.27
C SER A 198 -1.54 -33.89 -17.78
N GLN A 199 -2.38 -33.62 -16.78
CA GLN A 199 -3.38 -34.56 -16.28
C GLN A 199 -4.40 -34.94 -17.38
N GLY A 200 -4.94 -33.96 -18.10
CA GLY A 200 -5.87 -34.21 -19.20
C GLY A 200 -5.26 -35.01 -20.36
N SER A 201 -4.01 -34.69 -20.74
CA SER A 201 -3.26 -35.42 -21.77
C SER A 201 -2.99 -36.88 -21.37
N GLN A 202 -2.60 -37.13 -20.12
CA GLN A 202 -2.38 -38.49 -19.61
C GLN A 202 -3.66 -39.33 -19.60
N LEU A 203 -4.79 -38.76 -19.14
CA LEU A 203 -6.08 -39.45 -19.16
C LEU A 203 -6.50 -39.82 -20.59
N ASN A 204 -6.27 -38.93 -21.55
CA ASN A 204 -6.56 -39.19 -22.96
C ASN A 204 -5.65 -40.26 -23.56
N GLN A 205 -4.38 -40.31 -23.19
CA GLN A 205 -3.46 -41.38 -23.63
C GLN A 205 -3.86 -42.74 -23.06
N ILE A 206 -4.24 -42.81 -21.77
CA ILE A 206 -4.72 -44.05 -21.13
C ILE A 206 -6.02 -44.53 -21.81
N ASN A 207 -6.99 -43.64 -22.01
CA ASN A 207 -8.23 -43.97 -22.72
C ASN A 207 -7.99 -44.40 -24.17
N GLY A 208 -7.00 -43.81 -24.84
CA GLY A 208 -6.57 -44.22 -26.17
C GLY A 208 -5.98 -45.62 -26.20
N SER A 209 -5.07 -45.93 -25.25
CA SER A 209 -4.44 -47.25 -25.15
C SER A 209 -5.38 -48.37 -24.71
N MET A 210 -6.49 -48.06 -24.03
CA MET A 210 -7.50 -49.06 -23.64
C MET A 210 -8.49 -49.38 -24.78
N ARG A 211 -8.54 -48.56 -25.83
CA ARG A 211 -9.46 -48.73 -26.97
C ARG A 211 -8.85 -49.47 -28.17
N THR A 212 -7.53 -49.69 -28.16
CA THR A 212 -6.78 -50.50 -29.12
C THR A 212 -6.50 -51.88 -28.56
#